data_AF-A0A948QCY1-F1
#
_entry.id   AF-A0A948QCY1-F1
#
_cell.length_a   1.000
_cell.length_b   1.000
_cell.length_c   1.000
_cell.angle_alpha   90.00
_cell.angle_beta   90.00
_cell.angle_gamma   90.00
#
_symmetry.space_group_name_H-M   'P 1'
#
loop_
_entity.id
_entity.type
_entity.pdbx_description
1 polymer ?
#
loop_
_entity_poly.entity_id
_entity_poly.type
_entity_poly.pdbx_seq_one_letter_code
_entity_poly.pdbx_strand_id
1 'polypeptide(L)' 'MSRRRSPPLSLPKKPLLIILSGPSGVGKDALLNRMKEFKYPLEYITTVTTRLRRAGERNHIDYHFIAPEKFQDMI' A
#
# COMPACT_ATOMS: atom_id res chain seq x y z
N MET A 1 1.26 -20.76 -31.17
CA MET A 1 2.24 -20.94 -30.07
C MET A 1 1.93 -19.95 -28.94
N SER A 2 1.18 -20.38 -27.93
CA SER A 2 0.83 -19.55 -26.78
C SER A 2 1.90 -19.66 -25.70
N ARG A 3 2.75 -18.64 -25.55
CA ARG A 3 3.65 -18.54 -24.38
C ARG A 3 2.76 -18.33 -23.15
N ARG A 4 2.47 -19.41 -22.40
CA ARG A 4 2.06 -19.28 -21.00
C ARG A 4 3.17 -18.51 -20.28
N ARG A 5 2.94 -17.23 -20.02
CA ARG A 5 3.79 -16.46 -19.11
C ARG A 5 3.60 -17.08 -17.74
N SER A 6 4.62 -17.80 -17.25
CA SER A 6 4.71 -18.20 -15.85
C SER A 6 4.44 -16.97 -14.98
N PRO A 7 3.69 -17.07 -13.88
CA PRO A 7 3.58 -15.94 -12.96
C PRO A 7 5.00 -15.57 -12.52
N PRO A 8 5.40 -14.29 -12.60
CA PRO A 8 6.79 -13.86 -12.47
C PRO A 8 7.39 -14.07 -11.07
N LEU A 9 6.60 -14.54 -10.11
CA LEU A 9 7.07 -14.90 -8.78
C LEU A 9 6.52 -16.25 -8.35
N SER A 10 7.43 -17.17 -8.02
CA SER A 10 7.12 -18.29 -7.14
C SER A 10 6.88 -17.75 -5.73
N LEU A 11 5.62 -17.52 -5.37
CA LEU A 11 5.29 -17.04 -4.03
C LEU A 11 5.58 -18.16 -3.01
N PRO A 12 6.29 -17.87 -1.91
CA PRO A 12 6.50 -18.85 -0.86
C PRO A 12 5.16 -19.28 -0.25
N LYS A 13 5.12 -20.49 0.31
CA LYS A 13 3.89 -21.05 0.93
C LYS A 13 3.39 -20.25 2.14
N LYS A 14 4.22 -19.38 2.71
CA LYS A 14 3.87 -18.51 3.85
C LYS A 14 3.53 -17.11 3.34
N PRO A 15 2.58 -16.40 3.98
CA PRO A 15 2.29 -15.00 3.66
C PRO A 15 3.57 -14.15 3.70
N LEU A 16 3.74 -13.29 2.70
CA LEU A 16 4.84 -12.34 2.63
C LEU A 16 4.36 -10.95 3.04
N LEU A 17 5.09 -10.34 3.97
CA LEU A 17 5.02 -8.90 4.20
C LEU A 17 6.00 -8.20 3.25
N ILE A 18 5.47 -7.33 2.39
CA ILE A 18 6.27 -6.56 1.44
C ILE A 18 6.32 -5.11 1.92
N ILE A 19 7.53 -4.58 2.13
CA ILE A 19 7.76 -3.19 2.54
C ILE A 19 8.32 -2.40 1.35
N LEU A 20 7.60 -1.36 0.94
CA LEU A 20 8.05 -0.42 -0.09
C LEU A 20 8.47 0.90 0.57
N SER A 21 9.78 1.19 0.60
CA SER A 21 10.35 2.38 1.22
C SER A 21 11.12 3.26 0.24
N GLY A 22 11.20 4.56 0.52
CA GLY A 22 11.98 5.52 -0.26
C GLY A 22 11.57 6.96 0.04
N PRO A 23 12.33 7.97 -0.44
CA PRO A 23 12.04 9.40 -0.18
C PRO A 23 10.64 9.83 -0.66
N SER A 24 10.16 10.97 -0.15
CA SER A 24 8.95 11.61 -0.68
C SER A 24 9.16 11.95 -2.17
N GLY A 25 8.14 11.73 -3.00
CA GLY A 25 8.20 12.03 -4.45
C GLY A 25 8.85 10.95 -5.33
N VAL A 26 9.44 9.88 -4.77
CA VAL A 26 10.07 8.80 -5.57
C VAL A 26 9.09 7.94 -6.37
N GLY A 27 7.77 8.10 -6.16
CA GLY A 27 6.74 7.38 -6.93
C GLY A 27 6.19 6.10 -6.28
N LYS A 28 6.33 5.93 -4.96
CA LYS A 28 5.79 4.76 -4.23
C LYS A 28 4.29 4.56 -4.44
N ASP A 29 3.52 5.63 -4.29
CA ASP A 29 2.05 5.57 -4.44
C ASP A 29 1.64 5.26 -5.89
N ALA A 30 2.38 5.80 -6.87
CA ALA A 30 2.17 5.49 -8.28
C ALA A 30 2.41 4.01 -8.58
N LEU A 31 3.48 3.41 -8.02
CA LEU A 31 3.74 1.98 -8.13
C LEU A 31 2.62 1.15 -7.49
N LEU A 32 2.23 1.47 -6.25
CA LEU A 32 1.16 0.76 -5.55
C LEU A 32 -0.16 0.82 -6.32
N ASN A 33 -0.53 1.99 -6.85
CA ASN A 33 -1.73 2.16 -7.67
C ASN A 33 -1.67 1.32 -8.95
N ARG A 34 -0.52 1.30 -9.62
CA ARG A 34 -0.34 0.48 -10.84
C ARG A 34 -0.43 -1.01 -10.54
N MET A 35 0.08 -1.47 -9.40
CA MET A 35 -0.06 -2.86 -8.97
C MET A 35 -1.53 -3.23 -8.66
N LYS A 36 -2.29 -2.31 -8.05
CA LYS A 36 -3.74 -2.47 -7.83
C LYS A 36 -4.50 -2.59 -9.16
N GLU A 37 -4.19 -1.72 -10.13
CA GLU A 37 -4.77 -1.75 -11.48
C GLU A 37 -4.49 -3.07 -12.20
N PHE A 38 -3.27 -3.60 -12.06
CA PHE A 38 -2.90 -4.91 -12.60
C PHE A 38 -3.42 -6.11 -11.82
N LYS A 39 -4.17 -5.88 -10.73
CA LYS A 39 -4.79 -6.92 -9.89
C LYS A 39 -3.77 -7.96 -9.40
N TYR A 40 -2.60 -7.48 -8.95
CA TYR A 40 -1.66 -8.35 -8.25
C TYR A 40 -2.36 -8.98 -7.04
N PRO A 41 -2.07 -10.26 -6.71
CA PRO A 41 -2.70 -10.97 -5.60
C PRO A 41 -2.07 -10.52 -4.26
N LEU A 42 -2.23 -9.25 -3.92
CA LEU A 42 -1.71 -8.60 -2.74
C LEU A 42 -2.84 -7.97 -1.94
N GLU A 43 -2.75 -8.08 -0.62
CA GLU A 43 -3.53 -7.26 0.29
C GLU A 43 -2.78 -5.95 0.54
N TYR A 44 -3.48 -4.83 0.41
CA TYR A 44 -2.91 -3.50 0.62
C TYR A 44 -3.32 -2.98 1.99
N ILE A 45 -2.33 -2.65 2.82
CA ILE A 45 -2.56 -2.19 4.18
C ILE A 45 -2.74 -0.68 4.18
N THR A 46 -3.93 -0.21 4.59
CA THR A 46 -4.17 1.21 4.90
C THR A 46 -3.66 1.48 6.32
N THR A 47 -2.76 2.44 6.46
CA THR A 47 -2.11 2.76 7.76
C THR A 47 -2.74 3.99 8.41
N VAL A 48 -2.46 4.20 9.69
CA VAL A 48 -2.89 5.38 10.45
C VAL A 48 -1.89 6.53 10.31
N THR A 49 -2.39 7.77 10.34
CA THR A 49 -1.53 8.95 10.41
C THR A 49 -2.21 10.10 11.15
N THR A 50 -1.42 10.94 11.81
CA THR A 50 -1.88 12.15 12.53
C THR A 50 -1.70 13.43 11.72
N ARG A 51 -1.02 13.37 10.57
CA ARG A 51 -0.88 14.53 9.69
C ARG A 51 -2.23 14.89 9.08
N LEU A 52 -2.37 16.15 8.68
CA LEU A 52 -3.52 16.58 7.89
C LEU A 52 -3.54 15.90 6.51
N ARG A 53 -4.76 15.60 6.06
CA ARG A 53 -5.05 15.09 4.71
C ARG A 53 -4.71 16.15 3.66
N ARG A 54 -3.95 15.77 2.63
CA ARG A 54 -3.65 16.62 1.47
C ARG A 54 -4.82 16.62 0.48
N ALA A 55 -4.84 17.58 -0.45
CA ALA A 55 -5.83 17.60 -1.51
C ALA A 55 -5.77 16.30 -2.34
N GLY A 56 -6.92 15.68 -2.59
CA GLY A 56 -7.05 14.44 -3.35
C GLY A 56 -6.95 13.14 -2.53
N GLU A 57 -6.36 13.16 -1.33
CA GLU A 57 -6.33 11.98 -0.46
C GLU A 57 -7.73 11.68 0.11
N ARG A 58 -8.01 10.44 0.48
CA ARG A 58 -9.30 9.99 1.01
C ARG A 58 -9.10 9.20 2.29
N ASN A 59 -9.87 9.55 3.32
CA ASN A 59 -9.85 8.82 4.58
C ASN A 59 -10.34 7.37 4.38
N HIS A 60 -9.75 6.43 5.09
CA HIS A 60 -9.95 4.98 4.95
C HIS A 60 -9.51 4.37 3.60
N ILE A 61 -8.84 5.15 2.74
CA ILE A 61 -8.30 4.66 1.47
C ILE A 61 -6.79 4.85 1.46
N ASP A 62 -6.33 6.09 1.58
CA ASP A 62 -4.90 6.42 1.57
C ASP A 62 -4.30 6.24 2.97
N TYR A 63 -5.00 6.77 3.98
CA TYR A 63 -4.69 6.59 5.40
C TYR A 63 -5.99 6.61 6.22
N HIS A 64 -5.92 6.09 7.43
CA HIS A 64 -6.80 6.47 8.52
C HIS A 64 -6.27 7.75 9.16
N PHE A 65 -6.86 8.89 8.79
CA PHE A 65 -6.51 10.18 9.37
C PHE A 65 -7.19 10.30 10.73
N ILE A 66 -6.39 10.30 11.79
CA ILE A 66 -6.86 10.38 13.18
C ILE A 66 -6.20 11.53 13.90
N ALA A 67 -6.84 11.99 14.98
CA ALA A 67 -6.26 13.00 15.85
C ALA A 67 -5.04 12.44 16.61
N PRO A 68 -4.04 13.26 16.97
CA PRO A 68 -2.90 12.84 17.77
C PRO A 68 -3.29 12.11 19.06
N GLU A 69 -4.34 12.58 19.74
CA GLU A 69 -4.84 12.00 20.99
C GLU A 69 -5.33 10.57 20.77
N LYS A 70 -6.07 10.34 19.67
CA LYS A 70 -6.53 9.00 19.29
C LYS A 70 -5.38 8.07 18.90
N PHE A 71 -4.31 8.60 18.30
CA PHE A 71 -3.13 7.80 17.99
C PHE A 71 -2.42 7.36 19.28
N GLN A 72 -2.41 8.21 20.31
CA GLN A 72 -1.83 7.89 21.61
C GLN A 72 -2.57 6.75 22.32
N ASP A 73 -3.89 6.63 22.15
CA ASP A 73 -4.69 5.53 22.71
C ASP A 73 -4.41 4.16 22.04
N MET A 74 -3.70 4.13 20.91
CA MET A 74 -3.40 2.91 20.13
C MET A 74 -2.04 2.29 20.46
N ILE A 75 -1.20 2.98 21.22
CA ILE A 75 0.16 2.55 21.61
C ILE A 75 0.12 1.98 23.02
#